data_AF-A0A349N588-F1
#
_entry.id   AF-A0A349N588-F1
#
_cell.length_a   1.000
_cell.length_b   1.000
_cell.length_c   1.000
_cell.angle_alpha   90.00
_cell.angle_beta   90.00
_cell.angle_gamma   90.00
#
_symmetry.space_group_name_H-M   'P 1'
#
loop_
_entity.id
_entity.type
_entity.pdbx_description
1 polymer ?
#
loop_
_entity_poly.entity_id
_entity_poly.type
_entity_poly.pdbx_seq_one_letter_code
_entity_poly.pdbx_strand_id
1 'polypeptide(L)'
;MCVNSSAAISRAKALLIISATTLLLTLLFTPFSSSSFAQTSYQTGQHIEPAYEGWRPNPDGTFSFMFGYMNENWLEEPDVPVGENNFFAPGDADRGQPTHFLPRRNRFNFEVVVPADWGDRELVWTLKVNGVERKAYATLKTDYQVDNIVIASETGSLGAGTSSPESRANVKPEIEVIGDKIRTARVGEPLVLRTRVLDDGIPKPSRESKISEDEAMRRMMRPPTRITVGKVNGLFLSWNVYRGEGHVEFDPPLPKPWEDTRTSANSPWGALWLPPELPEDGMIEVTATFDKPGTYVLWARADDGGLYNDDYVTVEVTE
;
A
#
# COMPACT_ATOMS: atom_id res chain seq x y z
N MET A 1 68.84 -14.53 60.91
CA MET A 1 68.06 -15.56 60.18
C MET A 1 67.18 -14.84 59.17
N CYS A 2 67.53 -14.95 57.90
CA CYS A 2 66.77 -14.38 56.79
C CYS A 2 65.56 -15.28 56.50
N VAL A 3 64.36 -14.71 56.44
CA VAL A 3 63.19 -15.34 55.83
C VAL A 3 62.84 -14.53 54.59
N ASN A 4 63.01 -15.15 53.42
CA ASN A 4 62.75 -14.59 52.10
C ASN A 4 61.26 -14.19 51.96
N SER A 5 61.00 -12.92 51.66
CA SER A 5 59.64 -12.38 51.41
C SER A 5 59.19 -12.52 49.94
N SER A 6 59.83 -13.37 49.13
CA SER A 6 59.53 -13.49 47.68
C SER A 6 58.42 -14.50 47.34
N ALA A 7 57.95 -15.32 48.28
CA ALA A 7 56.97 -16.38 47.99
C ALA A 7 55.49 -15.95 48.09
N ALA A 8 55.18 -14.88 48.82
CA ALA A 8 53.79 -14.47 49.07
C ALA A 8 53.16 -13.66 47.92
N ILE A 9 53.97 -12.94 47.13
CA ILE A 9 53.50 -12.03 46.07
C ILE A 9 53.09 -12.78 44.79
N SER A 10 53.60 -14.01 44.58
CA SER A 10 53.32 -14.82 43.39
C SER A 10 51.92 -15.45 43.39
N ARG A 11 51.44 -15.94 44.55
CA ARG A 11 50.12 -16.59 44.64
C ARG A 11 48.94 -15.60 44.60
N ALA A 12 49.13 -14.38 45.10
CA ALA A 12 48.08 -13.35 45.07
C ALA A 12 47.82 -12.81 43.64
N LYS A 13 48.85 -12.71 42.79
CA LYS A 13 48.69 -12.31 41.38
C LYS A 13 48.05 -13.41 40.52
N ALA A 14 48.34 -14.68 40.79
CA ALA A 14 47.74 -15.80 40.06
C ALA A 14 46.24 -15.98 40.37
N LEU A 15 45.82 -15.79 41.63
CA LEU A 15 44.39 -15.88 42.00
C LEU A 15 43.54 -14.71 41.47
N LEU A 16 44.13 -13.51 41.37
CA LEU A 16 43.43 -12.33 40.84
C LEU A 16 43.21 -12.42 39.33
N ILE A 17 44.17 -13.00 38.59
CA ILE A 17 44.07 -13.19 37.14
C ILE A 17 43.03 -14.25 36.81
N ILE A 18 42.92 -15.34 37.58
CA ILE A 18 41.91 -16.40 37.37
C ILE A 18 40.50 -15.90 37.72
N SER A 19 40.33 -15.13 38.80
CA SER A 19 39.02 -14.54 39.14
C SER A 19 38.57 -13.48 38.14
N ALA A 20 39.51 -12.68 37.60
CA ALA A 20 39.21 -11.70 36.57
C ALA A 20 38.90 -12.35 35.21
N THR A 21 39.58 -13.44 34.83
CA THR A 21 39.27 -14.15 33.57
C THR A 21 37.96 -14.95 33.65
N THR A 22 37.59 -15.48 34.82
CA THR A 22 36.30 -16.20 34.96
C THR A 22 35.10 -15.25 34.99
N LEU A 23 35.26 -14.04 35.55
CA LEU A 23 34.23 -13.00 35.53
C LEU A 23 34.10 -12.33 34.14
N LEU A 24 35.20 -12.23 33.38
CA LEU A 24 35.18 -11.71 32.02
C LEU A 24 34.61 -12.73 31.01
N LEU A 25 34.78 -14.04 31.26
CA LEU A 25 34.25 -15.09 30.38
C LEU A 25 32.75 -15.38 30.61
N THR A 26 32.23 -15.10 31.81
CA THR A 26 30.78 -15.23 32.10
C THR A 26 29.96 -14.04 31.60
N LEU A 27 30.58 -12.86 31.41
CA LEU A 27 29.91 -11.72 30.75
C LEU A 27 29.75 -11.90 29.23
N LEU A 28 30.52 -12.79 28.59
CA LEU A 28 30.50 -13.03 27.15
C LEU A 28 29.42 -14.03 26.68
N PHE A 29 28.70 -14.68 27.61
CA PHE A 29 27.72 -15.72 27.30
C PHE A 29 26.33 -15.47 27.91
N THR A 30 25.97 -14.22 28.16
CA THR A 30 24.55 -13.90 28.33
C THR A 30 23.93 -13.78 26.94
N PRO A 31 23.04 -14.71 26.52
CA PRO A 31 22.23 -14.44 25.36
C PRO A 31 21.31 -13.28 25.75
N PHE A 32 21.67 -12.07 25.34
CA PHE A 32 20.69 -11.01 25.16
C PHE A 32 19.71 -11.55 24.12
N SER A 33 18.66 -12.20 24.61
CA SER A 33 17.46 -12.42 23.82
C SER A 33 16.83 -11.05 23.70
N SER A 34 17.34 -10.26 22.75
CA SER A 34 16.56 -9.17 22.20
C SER A 34 15.30 -9.83 21.67
N SER A 35 14.21 -9.73 22.42
CA SER A 35 12.88 -9.88 21.85
C SER A 35 12.76 -8.76 20.82
N SER A 36 13.29 -9.02 19.63
CA SER A 36 12.92 -8.27 18.45
C SER A 36 11.43 -8.50 18.34
N PHE A 37 10.64 -7.48 18.66
CA PHE A 37 9.30 -7.36 18.11
C PHE A 37 9.48 -7.10 16.61
N ALA A 38 9.96 -8.11 15.89
CA ALA A 38 9.75 -8.17 14.47
C ALA A 38 8.23 -8.25 14.35
N GLN A 39 7.63 -7.22 13.75
CA GLN A 39 6.28 -7.34 13.23
C GLN A 39 6.29 -8.61 12.38
N THR A 40 5.53 -9.63 12.80
CA THR A 40 5.45 -10.88 12.08
C THR A 40 4.93 -10.57 10.69
N SER A 41 5.83 -10.62 9.70
CA SER A 41 5.48 -10.45 8.29
C SER A 41 5.10 -11.81 7.74
N TYR A 42 3.89 -11.94 7.19
CA TYR A 42 3.39 -13.20 6.65
C TYR A 42 3.41 -13.18 5.12
N GLN A 43 3.88 -14.25 4.50
CA GLN A 43 3.83 -14.34 3.03
C GLN A 43 2.40 -14.62 2.56
N THR A 44 1.69 -15.51 3.25
CA THR A 44 0.35 -16.00 2.92
C THR A 44 -0.41 -16.45 4.19
N GLY A 45 -1.72 -16.71 4.03
CA GLY A 45 -2.57 -17.41 5.00
C GLY A 45 -3.13 -16.54 6.12
N GLN A 46 -2.92 -15.22 6.09
CA GLN A 46 -3.48 -14.28 7.06
C GLN A 46 -4.80 -13.66 6.59
N HIS A 47 -5.51 -13.07 7.54
CA HIS A 47 -6.72 -12.29 7.28
C HIS A 47 -6.42 -10.93 6.66
N ILE A 48 -7.49 -10.21 6.32
CA ILE A 48 -7.44 -8.83 5.83
C ILE A 48 -8.17 -7.96 6.84
N GLU A 49 -7.59 -6.82 7.19
CA GLU A 49 -8.25 -5.79 7.99
C GLU A 49 -8.96 -4.79 7.05
N PRO A 50 -10.30 -4.84 6.89
CA PRO A 50 -11.02 -3.76 6.25
C PRO A 50 -10.88 -2.50 7.10
N ALA A 51 -10.79 -1.34 6.45
CA ALA A 51 -10.59 -0.06 7.08
C ALA A 51 -11.62 0.95 6.59
N TYR A 52 -12.21 1.66 7.53
CA TYR A 52 -12.95 2.88 7.26
C TYR A 52 -11.95 4.04 7.34
N GLU A 53 -11.71 4.69 6.21
CA GLU A 53 -10.69 5.75 6.08
C GLU A 53 -11.25 7.13 6.41
N GLY A 54 -12.58 7.27 6.44
CA GLY A 54 -13.27 8.51 6.75
C GLY A 54 -14.35 8.87 5.75
N TRP A 55 -14.81 10.12 5.78
CA TRP A 55 -15.90 10.59 4.92
C TRP A 55 -15.66 11.99 4.39
N ARG A 56 -16.34 12.32 3.29
CA ARG A 56 -16.40 13.68 2.75
C ARG A 56 -17.80 14.05 2.29
N PRO A 57 -18.20 15.33 2.39
CA PRO A 57 -19.46 15.81 1.83
C PRO A 57 -19.40 15.93 0.30
N ASN A 58 -20.50 15.66 -0.36
CA ASN A 58 -20.67 15.84 -1.80
C ASN A 58 -21.46 17.14 -2.10
N PRO A 59 -21.30 17.76 -3.29
CA PRO A 59 -22.01 19.00 -3.65
C PRO A 59 -23.54 18.89 -3.64
N ASP A 60 -24.08 17.69 -3.85
CA ASP A 60 -25.53 17.41 -3.84
C ASP A 60 -26.10 17.17 -2.42
N GLY A 61 -25.26 17.29 -1.39
CA GLY A 61 -25.61 17.09 0.01
C GLY A 61 -25.50 15.64 0.48
N THR A 62 -25.20 14.67 -0.39
CA THR A 62 -24.85 13.30 0.01
C THR A 62 -23.46 13.26 0.64
N PHE A 63 -23.05 12.09 1.13
CA PHE A 63 -21.70 11.88 1.66
C PHE A 63 -21.05 10.67 1.00
N SER A 64 -19.73 10.72 0.81
CA SER A 64 -18.94 9.56 0.40
C SER A 64 -18.19 9.00 1.61
N PHE A 65 -18.43 7.73 1.94
CA PHE A 65 -17.62 6.96 2.87
C PHE A 65 -16.47 6.30 2.13
N MET A 66 -15.25 6.55 2.59
CA MET A 66 -14.02 6.03 2.00
C MET A 66 -13.59 4.76 2.74
N PHE A 67 -13.27 3.73 1.97
CA PHE A 67 -12.81 2.45 2.50
C PHE A 67 -11.48 2.07 1.89
N GLY A 68 -10.68 1.35 2.67
CA GLY A 68 -9.45 0.71 2.25
C GLY A 68 -9.26 -0.57 3.05
N TYR A 69 -8.10 -1.19 2.96
CA TYR A 69 -7.81 -2.39 3.73
C TYR A 69 -6.32 -2.58 3.95
N MET A 70 -5.97 -3.45 4.90
CA MET A 70 -4.64 -3.98 5.09
C MET A 70 -4.69 -5.49 4.87
N ASN A 71 -4.11 -5.94 3.75
CA ASN A 71 -3.84 -7.36 3.55
C ASN A 71 -2.53 -7.69 4.28
N GLU A 72 -2.63 -8.51 5.34
CA GLU A 72 -1.47 -8.86 6.18
C GLU A 72 -0.44 -9.72 5.45
N ASN A 73 -0.78 -10.22 4.26
CA ASN A 73 0.06 -11.03 3.41
C ASN A 73 0.94 -10.18 2.47
N TRP A 74 2.14 -10.67 2.18
CA TRP A 74 3.08 -10.05 1.23
C TRP A 74 2.98 -10.59 -0.20
N LEU A 75 2.43 -11.80 -0.38
CA LEU A 75 2.30 -12.48 -1.67
C LEU A 75 0.87 -12.91 -1.99
N GLU A 76 0.07 -13.26 -0.99
CA GLU A 76 -1.30 -13.73 -1.24
C GLU A 76 -2.21 -12.58 -1.65
N GLU A 77 -2.97 -12.81 -2.72
CA GLU A 77 -4.00 -11.90 -3.25
C GLU A 77 -5.35 -12.64 -3.23
N PRO A 78 -6.06 -12.69 -2.08
CA PRO A 78 -7.29 -13.46 -1.97
C PRO A 78 -8.41 -12.90 -2.86
N ASP A 79 -9.16 -13.81 -3.49
CA ASP A 79 -10.44 -13.51 -4.13
C ASP A 79 -11.60 -13.84 -3.17
N VAL A 80 -12.42 -12.84 -2.83
CA VAL A 80 -13.62 -12.99 -2.01
C VAL A 80 -14.80 -12.33 -2.69
N PRO A 81 -15.66 -13.11 -3.38
CA PRO A 81 -16.87 -12.61 -4.00
C PRO A 81 -17.80 -11.91 -3.01
N VAL A 82 -18.61 -10.97 -3.50
CA VAL A 82 -19.66 -10.36 -2.68
C VAL A 82 -20.64 -11.44 -2.22
N GLY A 83 -20.91 -11.48 -0.91
CA GLY A 83 -21.72 -12.52 -0.30
C GLY A 83 -21.44 -12.66 1.20
N GLU A 84 -21.66 -13.84 1.77
CA GLU A 84 -21.55 -14.08 3.22
C GLU A 84 -20.18 -13.71 3.83
N ASN A 85 -19.13 -13.71 3.01
CA ASN A 85 -17.76 -13.39 3.46
C ASN A 85 -17.28 -11.98 3.04
N ASN A 86 -18.07 -11.23 2.27
CA ASN A 86 -17.70 -9.88 1.82
C ASN A 86 -18.97 -9.07 1.51
N PHE A 87 -19.46 -8.32 2.50
CA PHE A 87 -20.75 -7.63 2.36
C PHE A 87 -20.83 -6.37 3.22
N PHE A 88 -21.74 -5.48 2.84
CA PHE A 88 -22.17 -4.35 3.64
C PHE A 88 -23.48 -4.60 4.37
N ALA A 89 -23.63 -3.97 5.53
CA ALA A 89 -24.90 -3.84 6.23
C ALA A 89 -24.97 -2.50 6.97
N PRO A 90 -26.15 -1.86 7.10
CA PRO A 90 -27.45 -2.28 6.60
C PRO A 90 -27.67 -1.96 5.10
N GLY A 91 -28.73 -2.53 4.53
CA GLY A 91 -29.15 -2.32 3.14
C GLY A 91 -28.49 -3.31 2.18
N ASP A 92 -28.14 -2.86 0.97
CA ASP A 92 -27.56 -3.71 -0.06
C ASP A 92 -26.19 -4.23 0.36
N ALA A 93 -25.99 -5.54 0.21
CA ALA A 93 -24.74 -6.22 0.52
C ALA A 93 -23.62 -5.83 -0.46
N ASP A 94 -23.96 -5.59 -1.74
CA ASP A 94 -23.05 -5.03 -2.74
C ASP A 94 -23.18 -3.51 -2.75
N ARG A 95 -22.10 -2.82 -2.38
CA ARG A 95 -21.97 -1.36 -2.46
C ARG A 95 -20.78 -0.95 -3.33
N GLY A 96 -20.25 -1.87 -4.15
CA GLY A 96 -19.11 -1.60 -4.99
C GLY A 96 -17.76 -1.99 -4.38
N GLN A 97 -17.68 -2.72 -3.26
CA GLN A 97 -16.42 -3.22 -2.68
C GLN A 97 -15.59 -4.08 -3.65
N PRO A 98 -14.25 -4.17 -3.51
CA PRO A 98 -13.44 -5.08 -4.30
C PRO A 98 -13.79 -6.55 -3.99
N THR A 99 -13.51 -7.43 -4.95
CA THR A 99 -13.50 -8.88 -4.70
C THR A 99 -12.11 -9.48 -4.84
N HIS A 100 -11.14 -8.73 -5.35
CA HIS A 100 -9.75 -9.14 -5.46
C HIS A 100 -8.90 -8.24 -4.54
N PHE A 101 -8.15 -8.83 -3.61
CA PHE A 101 -7.47 -8.08 -2.55
C PHE A 101 -5.95 -8.11 -2.70
N LEU A 102 -5.40 -7.01 -3.19
CA LEU A 102 -3.96 -6.82 -3.39
C LEU A 102 -3.19 -6.85 -2.06
N PRO A 103 -1.88 -7.10 -2.05
CA PRO A 103 -1.11 -7.23 -0.81
C PRO A 103 -1.02 -5.91 -0.04
N ARG A 104 -0.71 -6.01 1.26
CA ARG A 104 -0.38 -4.86 2.13
C ARG A 104 -1.47 -3.79 2.18
N ARG A 105 -1.06 -2.54 2.44
CA ARG A 105 -1.97 -1.43 2.74
C ARG A 105 -2.46 -0.79 1.44
N ASN A 106 -3.77 -0.91 1.22
CA ASN A 106 -4.51 -0.30 0.13
C ASN A 106 -5.42 0.78 0.73
N ARG A 107 -4.93 2.02 0.80
CA ARG A 107 -5.69 3.16 1.36
C ARG A 107 -6.65 3.71 0.33
N PHE A 108 -7.80 4.20 0.81
CA PHE A 108 -8.81 4.89 0.02
C PHE A 108 -9.08 4.17 -1.33
N ASN A 109 -9.34 2.87 -1.24
CA ASN A 109 -9.45 1.97 -2.38
C ASN A 109 -10.78 2.14 -3.12
N PHE A 110 -11.86 2.44 -2.39
CA PHE A 110 -13.18 2.70 -2.98
C PHE A 110 -14.04 3.57 -2.07
N GLU A 111 -15.14 4.09 -2.63
CA GLU A 111 -16.10 4.93 -1.92
C GLU A 111 -17.52 4.36 -2.00
N VAL A 112 -18.29 4.55 -0.94
CA VAL A 112 -19.73 4.27 -0.90
C VAL A 112 -20.47 5.56 -0.61
N VAL A 113 -21.37 5.95 -1.52
CA VAL A 113 -22.22 7.14 -1.35
C VAL A 113 -23.40 6.79 -0.45
N VAL A 114 -23.63 7.62 0.57
CA VAL A 114 -24.75 7.54 1.50
C VAL A 114 -25.60 8.82 1.44
N PRO A 115 -26.93 8.73 1.68
CA PRO A 115 -27.84 9.86 1.51
C PRO A 115 -27.57 11.00 2.51
N ALA A 116 -28.04 12.21 2.16
CA ALA A 116 -27.90 13.42 2.96
C ALA A 116 -28.50 13.34 4.38
N ASP A 117 -29.50 12.48 4.56
CA ASP A 117 -30.19 12.28 5.85
C ASP A 117 -29.55 11.19 6.72
N TRP A 118 -28.30 10.78 6.43
CA TRP A 118 -27.62 9.65 7.10
C TRP A 118 -27.65 9.74 8.63
N GLY A 119 -27.39 10.93 9.19
CA GLY A 119 -27.40 11.15 10.64
C GLY A 119 -26.36 10.27 11.35
N ASP A 120 -26.76 9.70 12.50
CA ASP A 120 -25.89 8.85 13.34
C ASP A 120 -25.89 7.38 12.93
N ARG A 121 -26.39 7.04 11.73
CA ARG A 121 -26.36 5.67 11.22
C ARG A 121 -24.93 5.20 11.00
N GLU A 122 -24.76 3.89 11.05
CA GLU A 122 -23.49 3.22 10.80
C GLU A 122 -23.62 2.32 9.57
N LEU A 123 -22.61 2.32 8.71
CA LEU A 123 -22.46 1.37 7.62
C LEU A 123 -21.27 0.45 7.95
N VAL A 124 -21.48 -0.86 7.91
CA VAL A 124 -20.49 -1.87 8.31
C VAL A 124 -20.08 -2.67 7.09
N TRP A 125 -18.78 -2.64 6.78
CA TRP A 125 -18.18 -3.58 5.83
C TRP A 125 -17.66 -4.79 6.59
N THR A 126 -18.16 -5.98 6.27
CA THR A 126 -17.69 -7.25 6.84
C THR A 126 -16.91 -8.03 5.80
N LEU A 127 -15.71 -8.47 6.18
CA LEU A 127 -14.82 -9.26 5.34
C LEU A 127 -14.29 -10.47 6.12
N LYS A 128 -14.42 -11.66 5.54
CA LYS A 128 -13.92 -12.92 6.11
C LYS A 128 -12.94 -13.58 5.15
N VAL A 129 -11.67 -13.57 5.52
CA VAL A 129 -10.57 -14.14 4.73
C VAL A 129 -9.83 -15.14 5.60
N ASN A 130 -9.46 -16.29 5.04
CA ASN A 130 -8.68 -17.32 5.74
C ASN A 130 -9.31 -17.74 7.09
N GLY A 131 -10.65 -17.79 7.13
CA GLY A 131 -11.43 -18.22 8.28
C GLY A 131 -11.67 -17.14 9.36
N VAL A 132 -11.09 -15.95 9.23
CA VAL A 132 -11.18 -14.86 10.22
C VAL A 132 -12.05 -13.74 9.69
N GLU A 133 -13.09 -13.38 10.45
CA GLU A 133 -13.96 -12.24 10.14
C GLU A 133 -13.41 -10.95 10.76
N ARG A 134 -13.39 -9.88 9.96
CA ARG A 134 -13.06 -8.52 10.35
C ARG A 134 -14.09 -7.53 9.82
N LYS A 135 -14.16 -6.35 10.45
CA LYS A 135 -15.18 -5.34 10.17
C LYS A 135 -14.61 -3.93 10.18
N ALA A 136 -15.11 -3.09 9.27
CA ALA A 136 -14.93 -1.64 9.30
C ALA A 136 -16.29 -0.96 9.54
N TYR A 137 -16.31 0.02 10.43
CA TYR A 137 -17.52 0.70 10.88
C TYR A 137 -17.46 2.17 10.47
N ALA A 138 -18.32 2.57 9.52
CA ALA A 138 -18.34 3.90 8.92
C ALA A 138 -19.47 4.77 9.48
N THR A 139 -19.14 6.02 9.84
CA THR A 139 -20.06 6.98 10.46
C THR A 139 -19.75 8.40 9.97
N LEU A 140 -20.65 9.38 10.18
CA LEU A 140 -20.38 10.79 9.86
C LEU A 140 -19.74 11.59 11.01
N LYS A 141 -19.06 10.93 11.94
CA LYS A 141 -18.37 11.62 13.05
C LYS A 141 -17.33 12.60 12.50
N THR A 142 -17.34 13.84 13.00
CA THR A 142 -16.52 14.94 12.48
C THR A 142 -15.02 14.63 12.47
N ASP A 143 -14.53 13.87 13.44
CA ASP A 143 -13.10 13.49 13.54
C ASP A 143 -12.62 12.62 12.38
N TYR A 144 -13.54 12.02 11.61
CA TYR A 144 -13.25 11.20 10.42
C TYR A 144 -13.48 11.96 9.10
N GLN A 145 -13.67 13.28 9.14
CA GLN A 145 -13.79 14.05 7.90
C GLN A 145 -12.45 14.10 7.17
N VAL A 146 -12.46 13.75 5.88
CA VAL A 146 -11.28 13.66 5.03
C VAL A 146 -11.31 14.79 3.99
N ASP A 147 -10.19 15.50 3.90
CA ASP A 147 -9.89 16.42 2.81
C ASP A 147 -8.64 15.98 2.03
N ASN A 148 -8.27 16.72 0.99
CA ASN A 148 -7.11 16.42 0.17
C ASN A 148 -5.79 16.37 0.96
N ILE A 149 -5.66 17.17 2.03
CA ILE A 149 -4.45 17.18 2.86
C ILE A 149 -4.39 15.97 3.76
N VAL A 150 -5.52 15.51 4.29
CA VAL A 150 -5.60 14.25 5.02
C VAL A 150 -5.17 13.09 4.11
N ILE A 151 -5.70 13.01 2.89
CA ILE A 151 -5.29 11.97 1.92
C ILE A 151 -3.79 12.03 1.66
N ALA A 152 -3.24 13.21 1.32
CA ALA A 152 -1.82 13.38 1.04
C ALA A 152 -0.92 13.06 2.25
N SER A 153 -1.38 13.35 3.47
CA SER A 153 -0.67 13.00 4.70
C SER A 153 -0.64 11.50 4.92
N GLU A 154 -1.81 10.84 4.86
CA GLU A 154 -1.97 9.41 5.15
C GLU A 154 -1.27 8.51 4.12
N THR A 155 -1.16 8.97 2.88
CA THR A 155 -0.40 8.26 1.83
C THR A 155 1.10 8.48 1.94
N GLY A 156 1.56 9.48 2.70
CA GLY A 156 2.97 9.79 2.92
C GLY A 156 3.57 10.81 1.94
N SER A 157 2.73 11.55 1.21
CA SER A 157 3.16 12.61 0.27
C SER A 157 3.78 13.82 0.98
N LEU A 158 3.31 14.11 2.21
CA LEU A 158 3.76 15.26 3.02
C LEU A 158 4.92 14.93 3.98
N GLY A 159 5.50 13.73 3.88
CA GLY A 159 6.62 13.28 4.72
C GLY A 159 6.29 13.30 6.21
N ALA A 160 6.85 14.27 6.95
CA ALA A 160 6.60 14.45 8.38
C ALA A 160 5.31 15.24 8.71
N GLY A 161 4.41 15.40 7.73
CA GLY A 161 3.09 16.04 7.91
C GLY A 161 3.08 17.56 7.69
N THR A 162 4.06 18.11 6.96
CA THR A 162 4.12 19.56 6.69
C THR A 162 3.42 19.89 5.37
N SER A 163 2.40 20.76 5.41
CA SER A 163 1.72 21.26 4.21
C SER A 163 2.20 22.66 3.81
N SER A 164 2.16 22.96 2.50
CA SER A 164 2.46 24.26 1.91
C SER A 164 1.22 24.83 1.19
N PRO A 165 1.20 26.12 0.81
CA PRO A 165 0.16 26.64 -0.07
C PRO A 165 0.05 25.87 -1.39
N GLU A 166 1.17 25.44 -1.96
CA GLU A 166 1.24 24.62 -3.18
C GLU A 166 0.60 23.25 -2.95
N SER A 167 0.97 22.53 -1.88
CA SER A 167 0.39 21.20 -1.60
C SER A 167 -1.10 21.26 -1.27
N ARG A 168 -1.59 22.38 -0.72
CA ARG A 168 -3.02 22.64 -0.47
C ARG A 168 -3.80 23.01 -1.73
N ALA A 169 -3.11 23.48 -2.77
CA ALA A 169 -3.70 23.77 -4.06
C ALA A 169 -3.79 22.54 -4.96
N ASN A 170 -3.19 21.40 -4.56
CA ASN A 170 -3.20 20.18 -5.35
C ASN A 170 -4.63 19.72 -5.69
N VAL A 171 -4.85 19.43 -6.96
CA VAL A 171 -6.08 18.83 -7.47
C VAL A 171 -5.79 17.40 -7.88
N LYS A 172 -6.76 16.48 -7.68
CA LYS A 172 -6.58 15.09 -8.10
C LYS A 172 -6.29 15.00 -9.61
N PRO A 173 -5.51 14.01 -10.05
CA PRO A 173 -5.31 13.76 -11.48
C PRO A 173 -6.63 13.54 -12.22
N GLU A 174 -6.67 13.95 -13.47
CA GLU A 174 -7.71 13.56 -14.41
C GLU A 174 -7.34 12.21 -15.03
N ILE A 175 -8.31 11.30 -15.08
CA ILE A 175 -8.15 9.98 -15.71
C ILE A 175 -9.37 9.67 -16.57
N GLU A 176 -9.11 9.12 -17.76
CA GLU A 176 -10.15 8.65 -18.67
C GLU A 176 -9.67 7.41 -19.43
N VAL A 177 -10.37 6.30 -19.28
CA VAL A 177 -10.16 5.11 -20.10
C VAL A 177 -10.93 5.27 -21.41
N ILE A 178 -10.21 5.34 -22.52
CA ILE A 178 -10.76 5.62 -23.84
C ILE A 178 -11.46 4.39 -24.41
N GLY A 179 -12.68 4.58 -24.91
CA GLY A 179 -13.51 3.56 -25.55
C GLY A 179 -14.65 3.07 -24.66
N ASP A 180 -15.18 1.90 -24.98
CA ASP A 180 -16.36 1.38 -24.28
C ASP A 180 -16.03 0.96 -22.84
N LYS A 181 -17.00 1.19 -21.94
CA LYS A 181 -16.94 0.79 -20.52
C LYS A 181 -17.16 -0.70 -20.31
N ILE A 182 -17.81 -1.36 -21.26
CA ILE A 182 -17.97 -2.82 -21.30
C ILE A 182 -17.25 -3.31 -22.56
N ARG A 183 -16.33 -4.25 -22.39
CA ARG A 183 -15.51 -4.80 -23.47
C ARG A 183 -15.59 -6.31 -23.48
N THR A 184 -15.18 -6.90 -24.58
CA THR A 184 -15.10 -8.36 -24.74
C THR A 184 -13.67 -8.76 -25.09
N ALA A 185 -13.20 -9.88 -24.54
CA ALA A 185 -11.93 -10.50 -24.91
C ALA A 185 -12.07 -12.03 -24.90
N ARG A 186 -11.06 -12.73 -25.43
CA ARG A 186 -10.90 -14.18 -25.22
C ARG A 186 -9.73 -14.46 -24.30
N VAL A 187 -9.74 -15.62 -23.67
CA VAL A 187 -8.58 -16.10 -22.91
C VAL A 187 -7.32 -16.09 -23.79
N GLY A 188 -6.25 -15.49 -23.27
CA GLY A 188 -4.98 -15.34 -23.99
C GLY A 188 -4.97 -14.30 -25.12
N GLU A 189 -6.11 -13.69 -25.46
CA GLU A 189 -6.16 -12.60 -26.44
C GLU A 189 -5.80 -11.27 -25.77
N PRO A 190 -4.84 -10.49 -26.31
CA PRO A 190 -4.46 -9.20 -25.75
C PRO A 190 -5.56 -8.15 -25.95
N LEU A 191 -6.09 -7.61 -24.85
CA LEU A 191 -7.00 -6.47 -24.87
C LEU A 191 -6.22 -5.17 -24.64
N VAL A 192 -6.25 -4.27 -25.63
CA VAL A 192 -5.60 -2.96 -25.52
C VAL A 192 -6.45 -1.99 -24.68
N LEU A 193 -5.84 -1.46 -23.63
CA LEU A 193 -6.37 -0.42 -22.75
C LEU A 193 -5.62 0.89 -23.04
N ARG A 194 -6.35 1.91 -23.50
CA ARG A 194 -5.83 3.27 -23.69
C ARG A 194 -6.37 4.16 -22.61
N THR A 195 -5.49 4.79 -21.85
CA THR A 195 -5.86 5.63 -20.71
C THR A 195 -5.20 6.99 -20.87
N ARG A 196 -6.01 8.05 -20.79
CA ARG A 196 -5.52 9.43 -20.73
C ARG A 196 -5.37 9.83 -19.27
N VAL A 197 -4.19 10.33 -18.91
CA VAL A 197 -3.89 10.82 -17.56
C VAL A 197 -3.31 12.23 -17.66
N LEU A 198 -3.94 13.18 -16.97
CA LEU A 198 -3.49 14.58 -16.89
C LEU A 198 -3.43 15.01 -15.43
N ASP A 199 -2.56 15.96 -15.12
CA ASP A 199 -2.32 16.43 -13.77
C ASP A 199 -1.90 17.91 -13.78
N ASP A 200 -2.08 18.60 -12.66
CA ASP A 200 -1.66 19.99 -12.51
C ASP A 200 -0.15 20.15 -12.27
N GLY A 201 0.58 19.03 -12.11
CA GLY A 201 2.02 18.96 -11.85
C GLY A 201 2.35 19.08 -10.36
N ILE A 202 1.36 18.96 -9.48
CA ILE A 202 1.48 19.04 -8.03
C ILE A 202 1.08 17.67 -7.44
N PRO A 203 1.80 17.17 -6.42
CA PRO A 203 3.13 17.62 -6.01
C PRO A 203 4.17 17.37 -7.10
N LYS A 204 5.18 18.24 -7.15
CA LYS A 204 6.33 18.00 -8.04
C LYS A 204 6.96 16.65 -7.73
N PRO A 205 7.44 15.91 -8.76
CA PRO A 205 8.13 14.66 -8.55
C PRO A 205 9.28 14.83 -7.56
N SER A 206 9.28 14.01 -6.51
CA SER A 206 10.33 14.05 -5.46
C SER A 206 11.64 13.38 -5.90
N ARG A 207 11.60 12.70 -7.05
CA ARG A 207 12.73 12.02 -7.69
C ARG A 207 12.63 12.23 -9.20
N GLU A 208 13.78 12.23 -9.85
CA GLU A 208 13.85 12.09 -11.31
C GLU A 208 13.42 10.68 -11.74
N SER A 209 12.91 10.55 -12.96
CA SER A 209 12.48 9.27 -13.53
C SER A 209 13.63 8.33 -13.88
N LYS A 210 14.85 8.87 -13.98
CA LYS A 210 16.08 8.14 -14.29
C LYS A 210 17.19 8.55 -13.32
N ILE A 211 18.09 7.63 -13.03
CA ILE A 211 19.31 7.87 -12.27
C ILE A 211 20.48 7.16 -12.95
N SER A 212 21.71 7.58 -12.68
CA SER A 212 22.89 6.87 -13.17
C SER A 212 23.06 5.52 -12.47
N GLU A 213 23.79 4.61 -13.12
CA GLU A 213 24.12 3.29 -12.56
C GLU A 213 24.85 3.42 -11.20
N ASP A 214 25.82 4.32 -11.09
CA ASP A 214 26.54 4.60 -9.85
C ASP A 214 25.62 5.09 -8.71
N GLU A 215 24.60 5.89 -9.03
CA GLU A 215 23.60 6.32 -8.04
C GLU A 215 22.68 5.17 -7.66
N ALA A 216 22.26 4.33 -8.61
CA ALA A 216 21.47 3.13 -8.35
C ALA A 216 22.20 2.16 -7.41
N MET A 217 23.47 1.85 -7.68
CA MET A 217 24.30 1.03 -6.79
C MET A 217 24.44 1.65 -5.40
N ARG A 218 24.71 2.95 -5.32
CA ARG A 218 24.83 3.64 -4.03
C ARG A 218 23.54 3.54 -3.20
N ARG A 219 22.38 3.67 -3.83
CA ARG A 219 21.08 3.51 -3.15
C ARG A 219 20.81 2.07 -2.73
N MET A 220 21.14 1.10 -3.58
CA MET A 220 20.96 -0.33 -3.28
C MET A 220 21.83 -0.79 -2.09
N MET A 221 23.02 -0.21 -1.92
CA MET A 221 23.93 -0.51 -0.81
C MET A 221 23.57 0.25 0.48
N ARG A 222 22.58 1.14 0.45
CA ARG A 222 22.13 1.91 1.61
C ARG A 222 20.87 1.27 2.20
N PRO A 223 20.88 0.87 3.49
CA PRO A 223 19.68 0.41 4.16
C PRO A 223 18.56 1.47 4.07
N PRO A 224 17.33 1.08 3.68
CA PRO A 224 16.22 2.02 3.64
C PRO A 224 15.87 2.51 5.04
N THR A 225 15.77 3.83 5.22
CA THR A 225 15.33 4.45 6.48
C THR A 225 13.96 5.07 6.29
N ARG A 226 12.99 4.70 7.12
CA ARG A 226 11.65 5.31 7.16
C ARG A 226 11.22 5.50 8.60
N ILE A 227 10.84 6.72 8.92
CA ILE A 227 10.35 7.11 10.25
C ILE A 227 8.82 7.23 10.20
N THR A 228 8.29 7.74 9.09
CA THR A 228 6.86 7.84 8.79
C THR A 228 6.55 7.09 7.48
N VAL A 229 5.26 6.96 7.15
CA VAL A 229 4.85 6.58 5.80
C VAL A 229 5.47 7.59 4.82
N GLY A 230 6.18 7.08 3.82
CA GLY A 230 6.92 7.91 2.89
C GLY A 230 6.74 7.39 1.48
N LYS A 231 5.98 8.14 0.68
CA LYS A 231 5.72 7.88 -0.72
C LYS A 231 6.58 8.78 -1.59
N VAL A 232 7.10 8.27 -2.68
CA VAL A 232 7.73 9.09 -3.71
C VAL A 232 6.61 9.81 -4.46
N ASN A 233 6.59 11.14 -4.39
CA ASN A 233 5.71 11.98 -5.20
C ASN A 233 6.11 11.92 -6.67
N GLY A 234 5.11 11.90 -7.55
CA GLY A 234 5.22 11.84 -9.01
C GLY A 234 4.05 11.07 -9.63
N LEU A 235 3.51 11.60 -10.74
CA LEU A 235 2.36 11.02 -11.44
C LEU A 235 2.67 9.64 -12.02
N PHE A 236 1.78 8.68 -11.76
CA PHE A 236 1.82 7.35 -12.37
C PHE A 236 0.42 6.81 -12.63
N LEU A 237 0.34 5.89 -13.60
CA LEU A 237 -0.83 5.07 -13.86
C LEU A 237 -0.61 3.67 -13.28
N SER A 238 -1.67 3.07 -12.74
CA SER A 238 -1.74 1.66 -12.39
C SER A 238 -2.99 1.01 -12.97
N TRP A 239 -2.88 -0.23 -13.43
CA TRP A 239 -4.02 -1.08 -13.79
C TRP A 239 -3.98 -2.35 -12.95
N ASN A 240 -5.12 -2.74 -12.40
CA ASN A 240 -5.23 -3.98 -11.64
C ASN A 240 -6.63 -4.60 -11.80
N VAL A 241 -6.81 -5.82 -11.28
CA VAL A 241 -8.13 -6.43 -11.13
C VAL A 241 -8.80 -5.84 -9.88
N TYR A 242 -10.03 -5.36 -10.04
CA TYR A 242 -10.88 -4.88 -8.94
C TYR A 242 -11.91 -5.94 -8.53
N ARG A 243 -12.51 -6.59 -9.55
CA ARG A 243 -13.37 -7.78 -9.39
C ARG A 243 -13.09 -8.81 -10.47
N GLY A 244 -13.25 -10.09 -10.14
CA GLY A 244 -12.94 -11.25 -11.00
C GLY A 244 -12.11 -12.30 -10.24
N GLU A 245 -12.07 -13.55 -10.73
CA GLU A 245 -11.39 -14.69 -10.07
C GLU A 245 -10.15 -15.21 -10.82
N GLY A 246 -9.85 -14.64 -11.99
CA GLY A 246 -8.68 -15.02 -12.79
C GLY A 246 -7.56 -14.00 -12.71
N HIS A 247 -6.38 -14.44 -13.13
CA HIS A 247 -5.22 -13.58 -13.25
C HIS A 247 -5.29 -12.76 -14.54
N VAL A 248 -4.95 -11.48 -14.43
CA VAL A 248 -4.83 -10.57 -15.57
C VAL A 248 -3.40 -10.04 -15.61
N GLU A 249 -2.71 -10.36 -16.70
CA GLU A 249 -1.37 -9.84 -16.95
C GLU A 249 -1.47 -8.48 -17.64
N PHE A 250 -0.75 -7.48 -17.13
CA PHE A 250 -0.66 -6.14 -17.71
C PHE A 250 0.75 -5.90 -18.25
N ASP A 251 0.83 -5.53 -19.53
CA ASP A 251 2.09 -5.21 -20.22
C ASP A 251 2.02 -3.82 -20.88
N PRO A 252 2.98 -2.90 -20.61
CA PRO A 252 4.10 -3.06 -19.68
C PRO A 252 3.62 -3.13 -18.21
N PRO A 253 4.44 -3.72 -17.31
CA PRO A 253 4.12 -3.76 -15.89
C PRO A 253 4.07 -2.35 -15.30
N LEU A 254 2.95 -2.01 -14.68
CA LEU A 254 2.72 -0.69 -14.09
C LEU A 254 3.07 -0.64 -12.59
N PRO A 255 3.31 0.56 -12.02
CA PRO A 255 3.46 0.73 -10.59
C PRO A 255 2.28 0.21 -9.79
N LYS A 256 2.57 -0.40 -8.63
CA LYS A 256 1.61 -0.95 -7.68
C LYS A 256 0.94 0.19 -6.89
N PRO A 257 -0.40 0.22 -6.76
CA PRO A 257 -1.12 1.27 -6.03
C PRO A 257 -1.12 1.07 -4.50
N TRP A 258 -0.47 0.02 -3.99
CA TRP A 258 -0.41 -0.29 -2.56
C TRP A 258 0.99 -0.09 -1.96
N GLU A 259 1.04 0.00 -0.64
CA GLU A 259 2.28 0.20 0.12
C GLU A 259 3.14 -1.08 0.18
N ASP A 260 3.92 -1.31 -0.87
CA ASP A 260 4.95 -2.35 -0.93
C ASP A 260 6.32 -1.73 -0.59
N THR A 261 6.74 -1.90 0.66
CA THR A 261 7.96 -1.26 1.17
C THR A 261 9.24 -2.03 0.86
N ARG A 262 9.16 -3.15 0.13
CA ARG A 262 10.36 -3.90 -0.29
C ARG A 262 11.24 -2.98 -1.14
N THR A 263 12.56 -3.08 -0.95
CA THR A 263 13.54 -2.14 -1.53
C THR A 263 13.39 -1.95 -3.03
N SER A 264 13.18 -3.05 -3.76
CA SER A 264 13.05 -3.09 -5.23
C SER A 264 11.62 -3.24 -5.72
N ALA A 265 10.61 -3.00 -4.88
CA ALA A 265 9.22 -3.07 -5.34
C ALA A 265 8.93 -1.98 -6.37
N ASN A 266 8.19 -2.33 -7.43
CA ASN A 266 7.60 -1.35 -8.35
C ASN A 266 6.41 -0.65 -7.69
N SER A 267 6.65 0.08 -6.61
CA SER A 267 5.64 0.77 -5.80
C SER A 267 6.20 2.14 -5.43
N PRO A 268 5.39 3.20 -5.37
CA PRO A 268 5.84 4.52 -4.89
C PRO A 268 6.38 4.52 -3.46
N TRP A 269 6.08 3.48 -2.68
CA TRP A 269 6.66 3.25 -1.36
C TRP A 269 7.92 2.36 -1.43
N GLY A 270 8.41 1.95 -2.60
CA GLY A 270 9.66 1.22 -2.79
C GLY A 270 10.86 2.14 -2.62
N ALA A 271 11.90 1.68 -1.91
CA ALA A 271 13.06 2.52 -1.63
C ALA A 271 13.79 2.99 -2.90
N LEU A 272 13.83 2.13 -3.93
CA LEU A 272 14.48 2.37 -5.22
C LEU A 272 13.51 2.84 -6.32
N TRP A 273 12.22 2.96 -6.03
CA TRP A 273 11.25 3.33 -7.06
C TRP A 273 11.49 4.75 -7.57
N LEU A 274 11.32 4.92 -8.89
CA LEU A 274 11.40 6.19 -9.59
C LEU A 274 10.07 6.41 -10.32
N PRO A 275 9.52 7.63 -10.34
CA PRO A 275 8.30 7.91 -11.07
C PRO A 275 8.52 7.69 -12.57
N PRO A 276 7.59 7.03 -13.28
CA PRO A 276 7.75 6.80 -14.72
C PRO A 276 7.76 8.11 -15.50
N GLU A 277 8.40 8.11 -16.68
CA GLU A 277 8.19 9.18 -17.65
C GLU A 277 6.84 8.96 -18.33
N LEU A 278 5.99 9.98 -18.33
CA LEU A 278 4.68 9.93 -18.97
C LEU A 278 4.72 10.61 -20.35
N PRO A 279 3.96 10.12 -21.33
CA PRO A 279 3.80 10.80 -22.62
C PRO A 279 3.27 12.22 -22.45
N GLU A 280 3.72 13.15 -23.31
CA GLU A 280 3.34 14.58 -23.24
C GLU A 280 1.82 14.79 -23.40
N ASP A 281 1.15 13.93 -24.16
CA ASP A 281 -0.30 13.94 -24.37
C ASP A 281 -1.08 13.19 -23.28
N GLY A 282 -0.38 12.60 -22.31
CA GLY A 282 -0.96 11.81 -21.23
C GLY A 282 -1.51 10.45 -21.65
N MET A 283 -1.33 10.04 -22.90
CA MET A 283 -1.91 8.79 -23.43
C MET A 283 -1.01 7.60 -23.17
N ILE A 284 -1.46 6.68 -22.31
CA ILE A 284 -0.74 5.48 -21.94
C ILE A 284 -1.49 4.27 -22.52
N GLU A 285 -0.78 3.41 -23.23
CA GLU A 285 -1.29 2.15 -23.78
C GLU A 285 -0.75 0.97 -22.97
N VAL A 286 -1.66 0.09 -22.55
CA VAL A 286 -1.38 -1.12 -21.77
C VAL A 286 -2.16 -2.27 -22.38
N THR A 287 -1.57 -3.44 -22.46
CA THR A 287 -2.24 -4.67 -22.86
C THR A 287 -2.64 -5.47 -21.63
N ALA A 288 -3.90 -5.88 -21.55
CA ALA A 288 -4.41 -6.81 -20.54
C ALA A 288 -4.65 -8.18 -21.18
N THR A 289 -4.10 -9.25 -20.58
CA THR A 289 -4.30 -10.64 -21.03
C THR A 289 -4.88 -11.47 -19.91
N PHE A 290 -5.95 -12.22 -20.20
CA PHE A 290 -6.71 -12.97 -19.21
C PHE A 290 -6.40 -14.46 -19.29
N ASP A 291 -6.25 -15.12 -18.13
CA ASP A 291 -5.95 -16.55 -18.05
C ASP A 291 -7.19 -17.47 -18.00
N LYS A 292 -8.37 -16.90 -17.70
CA LYS A 292 -9.63 -17.63 -17.50
C LYS A 292 -10.82 -16.84 -18.08
N PRO A 293 -11.90 -17.54 -18.49
CA PRO A 293 -13.14 -16.88 -18.84
C PRO A 293 -13.85 -16.33 -17.59
N GLY A 294 -14.67 -15.30 -17.77
CA GLY A 294 -15.43 -14.68 -16.68
C GLY A 294 -15.71 -13.21 -16.91
N THR A 295 -16.34 -12.57 -15.93
CA THR A 295 -16.55 -11.12 -15.92
C THR A 295 -15.55 -10.49 -14.97
N TYR A 296 -14.77 -9.56 -15.50
CA TYR A 296 -13.75 -8.82 -14.76
C TYR A 296 -14.16 -7.35 -14.67
N VAL A 297 -13.94 -6.74 -13.52
CA VAL A 297 -13.88 -5.29 -13.41
C VAL A 297 -12.42 -4.94 -13.21
N LEU A 298 -11.84 -4.27 -14.21
CA LEU A 298 -10.51 -3.70 -14.13
C LEU A 298 -10.64 -2.26 -13.65
N TRP A 299 -9.67 -1.82 -12.87
CA TRP A 299 -9.59 -0.43 -12.42
C TRP A 299 -8.23 0.17 -12.75
N ALA A 300 -8.29 1.40 -13.26
CA ALA A 300 -7.16 2.25 -13.55
C ALA A 300 -7.07 3.31 -12.45
N ARG A 301 -5.88 3.50 -11.88
CA ARG A 301 -5.61 4.54 -10.89
C ARG A 301 -4.54 5.48 -11.40
N ALA A 302 -4.87 6.76 -11.52
CA ALA A 302 -3.90 7.84 -11.69
C ALA A 302 -3.61 8.44 -10.31
N ASP A 303 -2.33 8.59 -9.98
CA ASP A 303 -1.91 9.03 -8.64
C ASP A 303 -0.65 9.89 -8.76
N ASP A 304 -0.72 11.12 -8.24
CA ASP A 304 0.36 12.13 -8.28
C ASP A 304 1.35 12.01 -7.11
N GLY A 305 1.07 11.12 -6.17
CA GLY A 305 1.76 10.95 -4.89
C GLY A 305 0.92 11.42 -3.70
N GLY A 306 0.23 12.55 -3.82
CA GLY A 306 -0.66 13.13 -2.82
C GLY A 306 -2.12 12.74 -3.00
N LEU A 307 -2.64 12.87 -4.22
CA LEU A 307 -4.02 12.57 -4.58
C LEU A 307 -4.09 11.52 -5.69
N TYR A 308 -5.28 10.98 -5.88
CA TYR A 308 -5.54 9.95 -6.86
C TYR A 308 -6.94 10.10 -7.45
N ASN A 309 -7.15 9.48 -8.59
CA ASN A 309 -8.45 9.34 -9.24
C ASN A 309 -8.50 7.99 -9.97
N ASP A 310 -9.69 7.39 -10.00
CA ASP A 310 -9.90 6.04 -10.50
C ASP A 310 -10.89 6.04 -11.68
N ASP A 311 -10.71 5.12 -12.62
CA ASP A 311 -11.68 4.80 -13.67
C ASP A 311 -11.76 3.29 -13.87
N TYR A 312 -12.89 2.79 -14.35
CA TYR A 312 -13.22 1.37 -14.37
C TYR A 312 -13.67 0.90 -15.76
N VAL A 313 -13.33 -0.35 -16.08
CA VAL A 313 -13.83 -1.05 -17.28
C VAL A 313 -14.27 -2.45 -16.88
N THR A 314 -15.44 -2.85 -17.35
CA THR A 314 -15.91 -4.23 -17.28
C THR A 314 -15.47 -4.99 -18.53
N VAL A 315 -14.91 -6.19 -18.37
CA VAL A 315 -14.49 -7.05 -19.47
C VAL A 315 -15.18 -8.41 -19.35
N GLU A 316 -15.91 -8.79 -20.38
CA GLU A 316 -16.47 -10.13 -20.54
C GLU A 316 -15.47 -10.99 -21.32
N VAL A 317 -14.92 -12.01 -20.65
CA VAL A 317 -13.89 -12.89 -21.22
C VAL A 317 -14.51 -14.24 -21.55
N THR A 318 -14.43 -14.64 -22.81
CA THR A 318 -14.86 -15.97 -23.26
C THR A 318 -13.67 -16.89 -23.44
N GLU A 319 -13.94 -18.19 -23.62
CA GLU A 319 -12.96 -19.14 -24.16
C GLU A 319 -12.38 -18.69 -25.51
#